data_AF-A0A225WY21-F1
#
_entry.id   AF-A0A225WY21-F1
#
_cell.length_a   1.000
_cell.length_b   1.000
_cell.length_c   1.000
_cell.angle_alpha   90.00
_cell.angle_beta   90.00
_cell.angle_gamma   90.00
#
_symmetry.space_group_name_H-M   'P 1'
#
loop_
_entity.id
_entity.type
_entity.pdbx_description
1 polymer ?
#
loop_
_entity_poly.entity_id
_entity_poly.type
_entity_poly.pdbx_seq_one_letter_code
_entity_poly.pdbx_strand_id
1 'polypeptide(L)'
;MFASTKFTTRSALPDSVAWLEHLILEMTSSVNTRHGLGKRNVLYELHMTYRSSKDETTSWTLSRTFDEYRDLRRRLVKALKLGHRCNAECKWLGNVIKHHFPKASLFCRSCPTGVEGTRVALLRMLNTVKSSLVNHGNLGCTRMRDDVSKVFATFVASSAKESSRMHSSTASTTASSSMSSSLSLSPNNFKRSSSSTSLISDEENQEVVLQFDDFPCGNFARCTCGTCRSSISH
;
A
#
# COMPACT_ATOMS: atom_id res chain seq x y z
N MET A 1 11.07 46.50 -27.88
CA MET A 1 11.35 45.56 -26.79
C MET A 1 10.35 44.43 -26.90
N PHE A 2 10.76 43.25 -27.40
CA PHE A 2 9.86 42.10 -27.51
C PHE A 2 10.14 41.16 -26.34
N ALA A 3 9.13 40.94 -25.50
CA ALA A 3 9.19 40.00 -24.40
C ALA A 3 9.33 38.58 -24.96
N SER A 4 10.43 37.92 -24.63
CA SER A 4 10.68 36.53 -24.99
C SER A 4 9.91 35.63 -24.02
N THR A 5 8.72 35.20 -24.43
CA THR A 5 7.91 34.24 -23.68
C THR A 5 8.61 32.89 -23.75
N LYS A 6 9.33 32.53 -22.68
CA LYS A 6 9.90 31.19 -22.52
C LYS A 6 8.75 30.19 -22.40
N PHE A 7 8.41 29.53 -23.50
CA PHE A 7 7.59 28.32 -23.45
C PHE A 7 8.36 27.30 -22.62
N THR A 8 7.88 27.08 -21.39
CA THR A 8 8.37 26.00 -20.54
C THR A 8 7.79 24.73 -21.13
N THR A 9 8.58 24.04 -21.95
CA THR A 9 8.23 22.73 -22.49
C THR A 9 7.87 21.83 -21.30
N ARG A 10 6.61 21.38 -21.20
CA ARG A 10 6.24 20.33 -20.25
C ARG A 10 7.15 19.14 -20.54
N SER A 11 8.05 18.83 -19.61
CA SER A 11 8.92 17.67 -19.74
C SER A 11 8.03 16.44 -19.87
N ALA A 12 8.19 15.70 -20.96
CA ALA A 12 7.41 14.48 -21.21
C ALA A 12 7.60 13.49 -20.05
N LEU A 13 6.54 12.75 -19.71
CA LEU A 13 6.62 11.69 -18.70
C LEU A 13 7.62 10.62 -19.17
N PRO A 14 8.47 10.09 -18.27
CA PRO A 14 9.27 8.91 -18.56
C PRO A 14 8.40 7.73 -18.96
N ASP A 15 8.88 6.89 -19.89
CA ASP A 15 8.14 5.72 -20.39
C ASP A 15 7.62 4.80 -19.27
N SER A 16 8.36 4.69 -18.16
CA SER A 16 7.98 3.89 -17.00
C SER A 16 6.67 4.31 -16.33
N VAL A 17 6.27 5.58 -16.48
CA VAL A 17 5.07 6.17 -15.86
C VAL A 17 4.10 6.79 -16.86
N ALA A 18 4.53 7.07 -18.10
CA ALA A 18 3.70 7.71 -19.13
C ALA A 18 2.41 6.93 -19.42
N TRP A 19 2.49 5.61 -19.47
CA TRP A 19 1.31 4.76 -19.70
C TRP A 19 0.31 4.77 -18.53
N LEU A 20 0.74 5.12 -17.30
CA LEU A 20 -0.14 5.23 -16.13
C LEU A 20 -1.11 6.43 -16.24
N GLU A 21 -0.75 7.45 -17.01
CA GLU A 21 -1.59 8.64 -17.22
C GLU A 21 -2.96 8.24 -17.78
N HIS A 22 -2.94 7.34 -18.77
CA HIS A 22 -4.12 6.86 -19.49
C HIS A 22 -4.70 5.56 -18.92
N LEU A 23 -4.18 5.09 -17.77
CA LEU A 23 -4.66 3.89 -17.10
C LEU A 23 -5.83 4.23 -16.17
N ILE A 24 -7.02 3.72 -16.46
CA ILE A 24 -8.20 3.85 -15.60
C ILE A 24 -8.22 2.65 -14.64
N LEU A 25 -8.48 2.92 -13.36
CA LEU A 25 -8.58 1.91 -12.31
C LEU A 25 -10.00 1.91 -11.75
N GLU A 26 -10.64 0.75 -11.77
CA GLU A 26 -11.93 0.48 -11.12
C GLU A 26 -11.80 -0.75 -10.23
N MET A 27 -12.66 -0.89 -9.23
CA MET A 27 -12.57 -2.01 -8.31
C MET A 27 -13.94 -2.54 -7.93
N THR A 28 -14.12 -3.86 -8.04
CA THR A 28 -15.27 -4.60 -7.50
C THR A 28 -14.78 -5.54 -6.38
N SER A 29 -15.72 -6.11 -5.64
CA SER A 29 -15.41 -7.15 -4.65
C SER A 29 -16.21 -8.40 -4.95
N SER A 30 -15.57 -9.57 -4.90
CA SER A 30 -16.21 -10.86 -5.04
C SER A 30 -15.92 -11.73 -3.82
N VAL A 31 -16.85 -12.63 -3.50
CA VAL A 31 -16.69 -13.58 -2.39
C VAL A 31 -16.36 -14.94 -2.99
N ASN A 32 -15.17 -15.45 -2.67
CA ASN A 32 -14.78 -16.79 -3.05
C ASN A 32 -15.22 -17.79 -1.96
N THR A 33 -16.13 -18.69 -2.34
CA THR A 33 -16.68 -19.77 -1.50
C THR A 33 -15.98 -21.11 -1.68
N ARG A 34 -14.97 -21.20 -2.57
CA ARG A 34 -14.32 -22.47 -2.95
C ARG A 34 -13.42 -23.09 -1.89
N HIS A 35 -13.05 -22.36 -0.84
CA HIS A 35 -12.35 -22.95 0.29
C HIS A 35 -13.36 -23.63 1.22
N GLY A 36 -13.62 -24.92 0.94
CA GLY A 36 -14.49 -25.79 1.71
C GLY A 36 -14.05 -25.83 3.17
N LEU A 37 -14.70 -25.01 4.00
CA LEU A 37 -14.75 -24.99 5.48
C LEU A 37 -15.47 -23.71 5.97
N GLY A 38 -16.43 -23.16 5.19
CA GLY A 38 -17.21 -21.98 5.59
C GLY A 38 -16.45 -20.64 5.64
N LYS A 39 -15.16 -20.60 5.28
CA LYS A 39 -14.38 -19.35 5.23
C LYS A 39 -14.66 -18.58 3.96
N ARG A 40 -15.45 -17.50 4.07
CA ARG A 40 -15.64 -16.51 3.00
C ARG A 40 -14.36 -15.73 2.80
N ASN A 41 -13.66 -15.94 1.68
CA ASN A 41 -12.52 -15.12 1.31
C ASN A 41 -12.98 -14.02 0.35
N VAL A 42 -12.79 -12.78 0.74
CA VAL A 42 -13.13 -11.61 -0.09
C VAL A 42 -11.95 -11.34 -1.01
N LEU A 43 -12.21 -11.30 -2.30
CA LEU A 43 -11.28 -10.85 -3.33
C LEU A 43 -11.70 -9.46 -3.77
N TYR A 44 -10.72 -8.58 -3.93
CA TYR A 44 -10.89 -7.27 -4.55
C TYR A 44 -10.39 -7.41 -5.98
N GLU A 45 -11.30 -7.19 -6.91
CA GLU A 45 -11.06 -7.29 -8.34
C GLU A 45 -10.77 -5.91 -8.87
N LEU A 46 -9.51 -5.64 -9.15
CA LEU A 46 -9.07 -4.42 -9.79
C LEU A 46 -9.26 -4.59 -11.31
N HIS A 47 -10.06 -3.74 -11.93
CA HIS A 47 -10.25 -3.66 -13.38
C HIS A 47 -9.41 -2.50 -13.90
N MET A 48 -8.60 -2.76 -14.92
CA MET A 48 -7.70 -1.78 -15.48
C MET A 48 -8.01 -1.63 -16.96
N THR A 49 -8.17 -0.39 -17.39
CA THR A 49 -8.45 -0.03 -18.77
C THR A 49 -7.42 0.99 -19.21
N TYR A 50 -6.55 0.60 -20.13
CA TYR A 50 -5.55 1.49 -20.73
C TYR A 50 -6.05 1.97 -22.10
N ARG A 51 -6.08 3.28 -22.29
CA ARG A 51 -6.39 3.91 -23.59
C ARG A 51 -5.12 4.43 -24.24
N SER A 52 -4.76 3.85 -25.37
CA SER A 52 -3.61 4.30 -26.17
C SER A 52 -3.96 5.56 -26.97
N SER A 53 -2.92 6.28 -27.44
CA SER A 53 -3.08 7.45 -28.32
C SER A 53 -3.68 7.11 -29.69
N LYS A 54 -3.62 5.84 -30.10
CA LYS A 54 -4.22 5.32 -31.34
C LYS A 54 -5.67 4.87 -31.18
N ASP A 55 -6.32 5.25 -30.08
CA ASP A 55 -7.69 4.86 -29.71
C ASP A 55 -7.89 3.35 -29.46
N GLU A 56 -6.79 2.59 -29.39
CA GLU A 56 -6.79 1.20 -28.95
C GLU A 56 -7.00 1.13 -27.44
N THR A 57 -7.96 0.31 -27.01
CA THR A 57 -8.27 0.09 -25.59
C THR A 57 -7.87 -1.32 -25.19
N THR A 58 -6.98 -1.43 -24.19
CA THR A 58 -6.60 -2.71 -23.59
C THR A 58 -7.18 -2.78 -22.18
N SER A 59 -7.80 -3.90 -21.82
CA SER A 59 -8.33 -4.11 -20.47
C SER A 59 -7.87 -5.45 -19.88
N TRP A 60 -7.67 -5.47 -18.58
CA TRP A 60 -7.40 -6.68 -17.82
C TRP A 60 -7.97 -6.57 -16.40
N THR A 61 -7.99 -7.67 -15.66
CA THR A 61 -8.50 -7.73 -14.29
C THR A 61 -7.53 -8.49 -13.38
N LEU A 62 -7.33 -7.98 -12.16
CA LEU A 62 -6.55 -8.62 -11.11
C LEU A 62 -7.45 -8.92 -9.91
N SER A 63 -7.62 -10.20 -9.58
CA SER A 63 -8.29 -10.62 -8.35
C SER A 63 -7.25 -10.81 -7.24
N ARG A 64 -7.34 -10.03 -6.16
CA ARG A 64 -6.36 -10.03 -5.06
C ARG A 64 -7.04 -10.05 -3.70
N THR A 65 -6.43 -10.75 -2.74
CA THR A 65 -6.84 -10.73 -1.33
C THR A 65 -6.44 -9.42 -0.65
N PHE A 66 -7.07 -9.12 0.49
CA PHE A 66 -6.69 -7.95 1.28
C PHE A 66 -5.21 -7.94 1.70
N ASP A 67 -4.65 -9.11 2.02
CA ASP A 67 -3.27 -9.23 2.48
C ASP A 67 -2.26 -8.91 1.37
N GLU A 68 -2.59 -9.18 0.10
CA GLU A 68 -1.76 -8.76 -1.04
C GLU A 68 -1.71 -7.22 -1.17
N TYR A 69 -2.80 -6.51 -0.86
CA TYR A 69 -2.79 -5.04 -0.77
C TYR A 69 -2.01 -4.53 0.43
N ARG A 70 -2.04 -5.23 1.57
CA ARG A 70 -1.18 -4.90 2.72
C ARG A 70 0.30 -5.06 2.39
N ASP A 71 0.64 -6.08 1.61
CA ASP A 71 2.00 -6.26 1.10
C ASP A 71 2.40 -5.13 0.14
N LEU A 72 1.53 -4.77 -0.81
CA LEU A 72 1.74 -3.59 -1.67
C LEU A 72 2.00 -2.33 -0.85
N ARG A 73 1.16 -2.04 0.15
CA ARG A 73 1.33 -0.88 1.05
C ARG A 73 2.71 -0.88 1.70
N ARG A 74 3.16 -2.02 2.24
CA ARG A 74 4.50 -2.15 2.85
C ARG A 74 5.60 -1.89 1.83
N ARG A 75 5.50 -2.45 0.63
CA ARG A 75 6.48 -2.24 -0.46
C ARG A 75 6.53 -0.78 -0.92
N LEU A 76 5.39 -0.11 -1.08
CA LEU A 76 5.32 1.31 -1.45
C LEU A 76 5.96 2.22 -0.38
N VAL A 77 5.60 2.02 0.89
CA VAL A 77 6.19 2.79 1.99
C VAL A 77 7.70 2.58 2.08
N LYS A 78 8.16 1.35 1.85
CA LYS A 78 9.60 1.03 1.80
C LYS A 78 10.29 1.69 0.61
N ALA A 79 9.67 1.69 -0.56
CA ALA A 79 10.20 2.32 -1.79
C ALA A 79 10.34 3.85 -1.63
N LEU A 80 9.40 4.49 -0.94
CA LEU A 80 9.46 5.92 -0.67
C LEU A 80 10.65 6.33 0.21
N LYS A 81 11.23 5.42 1.01
CA LYS A 81 12.35 5.69 1.93
C LYS A 81 12.20 7.06 2.62
N LEU A 82 11.13 7.18 3.42
CA LEU A 82 10.78 8.44 4.08
C LEU A 82 11.95 8.98 4.90
N GLY A 83 12.11 10.31 4.89
CA GLY A 83 13.21 11.01 5.57
C GLY A 83 14.27 11.60 4.62
N HIS A 84 14.21 11.32 3.32
CA HIS A 84 15.04 12.01 2.34
C HIS A 84 14.52 13.43 2.04
N ARG A 85 15.42 14.32 1.59
CA ARG A 85 15.09 15.68 1.17
C ARG A 85 14.86 15.71 -0.34
N CYS A 86 13.66 16.07 -0.77
CA CYS A 86 13.29 16.31 -2.16
C CYS A 86 12.12 17.29 -2.25
N ASN A 87 11.89 17.86 -3.43
CA ASN A 87 10.74 18.74 -3.69
C ASN A 87 9.48 17.98 -4.16
N ALA A 88 9.54 16.65 -4.20
CA ALA A 88 8.40 15.81 -4.55
C ALA A 88 7.51 15.52 -3.34
N GLU A 89 6.30 15.02 -3.60
CA GLU A 89 5.29 14.65 -2.61
C GLU A 89 5.65 13.40 -1.77
N CYS A 90 6.90 12.94 -1.75
CA CYS A 90 7.27 11.66 -1.13
C CYS A 90 6.85 11.54 0.35
N LYS A 91 7.02 12.60 1.13
CA LYS A 91 6.58 12.64 2.54
C LYS A 91 5.06 12.55 2.64
N TRP A 92 4.35 13.35 1.86
CA TRP A 92 2.89 13.39 1.83
C TRP A 92 2.30 12.04 1.41
N LEU A 93 2.74 11.48 0.28
CA LEU A 93 2.27 10.20 -0.23
C LEU A 93 2.53 9.07 0.76
N GLY A 94 3.70 9.07 1.41
CA GLY A 94 4.01 8.11 2.46
C GLY A 94 3.05 8.16 3.64
N ASN A 95 2.67 9.36 4.08
CA ASN A 95 1.69 9.55 5.14
C ASN A 95 0.30 9.09 4.66
N VAL A 96 -0.10 9.44 3.43
CA VAL A 96 -1.40 9.01 2.88
C VAL A 96 -1.52 7.49 2.86
N ILE A 97 -0.51 6.80 2.31
CA ILE A 97 -0.48 5.32 2.26
C ILE A 97 -0.45 4.70 3.67
N LYS A 98 0.19 5.37 4.64
CA LYS A 98 0.23 4.87 6.02
C LYS A 98 -1.10 5.07 6.74
N HIS A 99 -1.70 6.24 6.66
CA HIS A 99 -2.81 6.62 7.54
C HIS A 99 -4.19 6.35 6.94
N HIS A 100 -4.33 6.39 5.61
CA HIS A 100 -5.61 6.16 4.93
C HIS A 100 -5.79 4.75 4.37
N PHE A 101 -4.83 3.86 4.59
CA PHE A 101 -5.01 2.45 4.26
C PHE A 101 -6.09 1.84 5.16
N PRO A 102 -7.07 1.09 4.60
CA PRO A 102 -8.11 0.46 5.39
C PRO A 102 -7.52 -0.41 6.51
N LYS A 103 -8.02 -0.24 7.72
CA LYS A 103 -7.61 -1.07 8.86
C LYS A 103 -8.31 -2.43 8.74
N ALA A 104 -7.60 -3.51 9.00
CA ALA A 104 -8.21 -4.84 9.05
C ALA A 104 -9.26 -4.84 10.18
N SER A 105 -10.54 -4.97 9.83
CA SER A 105 -11.60 -5.13 10.84
C SER A 105 -11.47 -6.52 11.47
N LEU A 106 -11.21 -6.56 12.78
CA LEU A 106 -11.19 -7.82 13.54
C LEU A 106 -12.59 -8.33 13.84
N PHE A 107 -13.58 -7.44 13.88
CA PHE A 107 -14.95 -7.72 14.32
C PHE A 107 -15.86 -8.19 13.18
N CYS A 108 -15.48 -7.92 11.92
CA CYS A 108 -16.29 -8.29 10.77
C CYS A 108 -15.49 -8.24 9.46
N ARG A 109 -14.78 -9.33 9.15
CA ARG A 109 -13.90 -9.40 7.96
C ARG A 109 -14.66 -9.54 6.64
N SER A 110 -15.92 -9.95 6.67
CA SER A 110 -16.70 -10.29 5.47
C SER A 110 -18.10 -9.66 5.46
N CYS A 111 -18.39 -8.66 6.31
CA CYS A 111 -19.66 -7.94 6.16
C CYS A 111 -19.64 -7.13 4.88
N PRO A 112 -20.78 -7.04 4.19
CA PRO A 112 -20.92 -6.22 3.00
C PRO A 112 -20.42 -4.79 3.20
N THR A 113 -20.81 -4.12 4.30
CA THR A 113 -20.40 -2.73 4.60
C THR A 113 -18.89 -2.60 4.81
N GLY A 114 -18.26 -3.54 5.52
CA GLY A 114 -16.82 -3.51 5.77
C GLY A 114 -16.00 -3.83 4.52
N VAL A 115 -16.49 -4.76 3.70
CA VAL A 115 -15.92 -5.10 2.40
C VAL A 115 -15.98 -3.91 1.45
N GLU A 116 -17.13 -3.23 1.38
CA GLU A 116 -17.33 -2.08 0.51
C GLU A 116 -16.47 -0.88 0.95
N GLY A 117 -16.43 -0.58 2.26
CA GLY A 117 -15.54 0.46 2.79
C GLY A 117 -14.05 0.16 2.50
N THR A 118 -13.67 -1.11 2.61
CA THR A 118 -12.30 -1.54 2.25
C THR A 118 -12.04 -1.37 0.76
N ARG A 119 -12.98 -1.77 -0.11
CA ARG A 119 -12.90 -1.63 -1.58
C ARG A 119 -12.67 -0.17 -1.98
N VAL A 120 -13.49 0.75 -1.46
CA VAL A 120 -13.38 2.19 -1.73
C VAL A 120 -12.02 2.72 -1.27
N ALA A 121 -11.58 2.38 -0.06
CA ALA A 121 -10.31 2.86 0.48
C ALA A 121 -9.09 2.33 -0.32
N LEU A 122 -9.12 1.07 -0.75
CA LEU A 122 -8.08 0.49 -1.60
C LEU A 122 -8.01 1.19 -2.96
N LEU A 123 -9.16 1.37 -3.62
CA LEU A 123 -9.23 2.06 -4.91
C LEU A 123 -8.73 3.51 -4.79
N ARG A 124 -9.13 4.21 -3.73
CA ARG A 124 -8.64 5.56 -3.44
C ARG A 124 -7.12 5.60 -3.29
N MET A 125 -6.54 4.70 -2.49
CA MET A 125 -5.08 4.62 -2.34
C MET A 125 -4.38 4.40 -3.68
N LEU A 126 -4.85 3.45 -4.50
CA LEU A 126 -4.24 3.16 -5.80
C LEU A 126 -4.29 4.37 -6.73
N ASN A 127 -5.44 5.05 -6.80
CA ASN A 127 -5.59 6.26 -7.60
C ASN A 127 -4.69 7.39 -7.09
N THR A 128 -4.57 7.58 -5.77
CA THR A 128 -3.65 8.58 -5.23
C THR A 128 -2.19 8.28 -5.59
N VAL A 129 -1.76 7.02 -5.49
CA VAL A 129 -0.41 6.62 -5.92
C VAL A 129 -0.22 6.87 -7.41
N LYS A 130 -1.19 6.49 -8.25
CA LYS A 130 -1.17 6.74 -9.70
C LYS A 130 -1.01 8.24 -9.98
N SER A 131 -1.84 9.08 -9.36
CA SER A 131 -1.81 10.53 -9.51
C SER A 131 -0.46 11.13 -9.12
N SER A 132 0.13 10.70 -8.00
CA SER A 132 1.47 11.17 -7.62
C SER A 132 2.57 10.70 -8.58
N LEU A 133 2.45 9.52 -9.19
CA LEU A 133 3.42 9.00 -10.16
C LEU A 133 3.38 9.75 -11.50
N VAL A 134 2.19 10.18 -11.94
CA VAL A 134 2.02 10.94 -13.19
C VAL A 134 2.17 12.45 -12.99
N ASN A 135 2.27 12.92 -11.75
CA ASN A 135 2.55 14.31 -11.44
C ASN A 135 4.01 14.63 -11.82
N HIS A 136 4.18 15.46 -12.86
CA HIS A 136 5.48 15.89 -13.36
C HIS A 136 6.38 16.53 -12.30
N GLY A 137 5.79 17.20 -11.28
CA GLY A 137 6.55 17.79 -10.17
C GLY A 137 7.28 16.76 -9.32
N ASN A 138 6.83 15.50 -9.33
CA ASN A 138 7.43 14.43 -8.55
C ASN A 138 8.55 13.67 -9.28
N LEU A 139 8.69 13.86 -10.60
CA LEU A 139 9.66 13.13 -11.43
C LEU A 139 11.13 13.49 -11.11
N GLY A 140 11.35 14.64 -10.47
CA GLY A 140 12.67 15.04 -9.99
C GLY A 140 13.20 14.15 -8.84
N CYS A 141 12.33 13.38 -8.17
CA CYS A 141 12.76 12.44 -7.15
C CYS A 141 12.92 11.03 -7.74
N THR A 142 14.16 10.51 -7.72
CA THR A 142 14.48 9.16 -8.21
C THR A 142 13.71 8.06 -7.46
N ARG A 143 13.42 8.25 -6.16
CA ARG A 143 12.59 7.30 -5.41
C ARG A 143 11.17 7.21 -5.96
N MET A 144 10.56 8.36 -6.26
CA MET A 144 9.22 8.36 -6.84
C MET A 144 9.25 7.79 -8.26
N ARG A 145 10.15 8.33 -9.10
CA ARG A 145 10.22 8.02 -10.52
C ARG A 145 10.61 6.56 -10.80
N ASP A 146 11.50 5.98 -10.00
CA ASP A 146 12.10 4.67 -10.29
C ASP A 146 11.59 3.59 -9.32
N ASP A 147 11.73 3.80 -8.00
CA ASP A 147 11.41 2.77 -7.02
C ASP A 147 9.89 2.58 -6.85
N VAL A 148 9.15 3.67 -6.64
CA VAL A 148 7.70 3.62 -6.41
C VAL A 148 6.98 3.22 -7.69
N SER A 149 7.36 3.78 -8.84
CA SER A 149 6.79 3.42 -10.14
C SER A 149 6.96 1.93 -10.42
N LYS A 150 8.16 1.37 -10.18
CA LYS A 150 8.43 -0.06 -10.36
C LYS A 150 7.53 -0.90 -9.46
N VAL A 151 7.41 -0.57 -8.18
CA VAL A 151 6.55 -1.31 -7.24
C VAL A 151 5.09 -1.29 -7.68
N PHE A 152 4.59 -0.12 -8.11
CA PHE A 152 3.21 0.06 -8.54
C PHE A 152 2.94 -0.66 -9.87
N ALA A 153 3.76 -0.40 -10.90
CA ALA A 153 3.67 -1.03 -12.22
C ALA A 153 3.74 -2.56 -12.13
N THR A 154 4.68 -3.10 -11.34
CA THR A 154 4.76 -4.55 -11.12
C THR A 154 3.46 -5.09 -10.55
N PHE A 155 2.85 -4.39 -9.58
CA PHE A 155 1.60 -4.86 -8.97
C PHE A 155 0.44 -4.85 -9.96
N VAL A 156 0.26 -3.78 -10.74
CA VAL A 156 -0.86 -3.66 -11.68
C VAL A 156 -0.67 -4.50 -12.96
N ALA A 157 0.56 -4.83 -13.34
CA ALA A 157 0.85 -5.69 -14.49
C ALA A 157 0.90 -7.19 -14.12
N SER A 158 1.10 -7.54 -12.85
CA SER A 158 1.20 -8.95 -12.44
C SER A 158 -0.15 -9.63 -12.46
N SER A 159 -0.33 -10.61 -13.35
CA SER A 159 -1.54 -11.46 -13.35
C SER A 159 -1.69 -12.25 -12.05
N ALA A 160 -2.92 -12.59 -11.67
CA ALA A 160 -3.21 -13.36 -10.46
C ALA A 160 -2.55 -14.77 -10.44
N LYS A 161 -2.20 -15.32 -11.60
CA LYS A 161 -1.56 -16.65 -11.72
C LYS A 161 -0.13 -16.70 -11.17
N GLU A 162 0.53 -15.56 -11.01
CA GLU A 162 1.91 -15.50 -10.49
C GLU A 162 1.97 -15.50 -8.95
N SER A 163 0.91 -15.06 -8.27
CA SER A 163 0.90 -14.95 -6.80
C SER A 163 0.80 -16.30 -6.08
N SER A 164 0.14 -17.28 -6.69
CA SER A 164 0.04 -18.65 -6.13
C SER A 164 1.36 -19.42 -6.21
N ARG A 165 2.29 -19.04 -7.10
CA ARG A 165 3.62 -19.67 -7.21
C ARG A 165 4.56 -19.26 -6.09
N MET A 166 4.49 -18.03 -5.58
CA MET A 166 5.39 -17.56 -4.53
C MET A 166 5.04 -18.08 -3.11
N HIS A 167 3.82 -18.57 -2.89
CA HIS A 167 3.40 -19.16 -1.62
C HIS A 167 3.53 -20.70 -1.56
N SER A 168 4.03 -21.33 -2.63
CA SER A 168 4.20 -22.79 -2.72
C SER A 168 5.66 -23.23 -2.83
N SER A 169 6.56 -22.57 -2.09
CA SER A 169 7.97 -22.99 -1.99
C SER A 169 8.41 -23.09 -0.53
N THR A 170 7.94 -24.14 0.13
CA THR A 170 8.58 -24.73 1.31
C THR A 170 8.70 -26.24 1.05
N ALA A 171 9.90 -26.76 1.32
CA ALA A 171 10.43 -28.10 1.01
C ALA A 171 10.84 -28.26 -0.48
N SER A 172 12.11 -28.45 -0.84
CA SER A 172 13.09 -29.32 -0.20
C SER A 172 14.51 -28.85 -0.51
N THR A 173 15.29 -28.50 0.52
CA THR A 173 16.73 -28.27 0.38
C THR A 173 17.45 -29.45 1.02
N THR A 174 18.07 -30.23 0.13
CA THR A 174 19.24 -31.12 0.30
C THR A 174 19.83 -31.26 1.71
N ALA A 175 19.80 -32.50 2.21
CA ALA A 175 20.62 -32.97 3.31
C ALA A 175 22.11 -32.89 2.91
N SER A 176 22.89 -32.16 3.70
CA SER A 176 24.36 -32.32 3.76
C SER A 176 24.79 -31.88 5.15
N SER A 177 24.82 -32.84 6.06
CA SER A 177 25.35 -32.73 7.41
C SER A 177 26.87 -32.97 7.38
N SER A 178 27.65 -32.04 7.92
CA SER A 178 29.03 -32.27 8.33
C SER A 178 29.35 -31.37 9.53
N MET A 179 30.06 -31.97 10.49
CA MET A 179 29.99 -31.69 11.92
C MET A 179 31.02 -30.63 12.37
N SER A 180 30.76 -30.05 13.53
CA SER A 180 31.42 -28.94 14.22
C SER A 180 32.78 -29.25 14.84
N SER A 181 33.56 -28.21 15.15
CA SER A 181 34.50 -28.01 16.28
C SER A 181 34.92 -26.51 16.24
N SER A 182 35.13 -25.69 17.28
CA SER A 182 35.48 -25.88 18.70
C SER A 182 35.20 -24.58 19.48
N LEU A 183 35.20 -24.70 20.80
CA LEU A 183 34.90 -23.72 21.86
C LEU A 183 35.97 -22.62 22.04
N SER A 184 35.60 -21.47 22.60
CA SER A 184 36.29 -20.88 23.78
C SER A 184 35.58 -19.63 24.33
N LEU A 185 35.81 -19.40 25.62
CA LEU A 185 35.07 -18.59 26.58
C LEU A 185 35.46 -17.10 26.59
N SER A 186 34.55 -16.22 27.03
CA SER A 186 34.71 -15.47 28.30
C SER A 186 33.53 -14.53 28.61
N PRO A 187 33.10 -14.44 29.88
CA PRO A 187 32.08 -13.51 30.37
C PRO A 187 32.71 -12.26 31.00
N ASN A 188 32.00 -11.13 31.00
CA ASN A 188 31.91 -10.12 32.08
C ASN A 188 31.45 -8.75 31.55
N ASN A 189 30.25 -8.30 31.95
CA ASN A 189 30.08 -7.22 32.94
C ASN A 189 28.62 -6.74 32.97
N PHE A 190 28.00 -6.88 34.14
CA PHE A 190 26.81 -6.14 34.50
C PHE A 190 27.21 -4.69 34.79
N LYS A 191 26.62 -3.73 34.08
CA LYS A 191 26.51 -2.36 34.61
C LYS A 191 25.13 -1.79 34.30
N ARG A 192 24.29 -1.88 35.33
CA ARG A 192 23.07 -1.09 35.51
C ARG A 192 23.46 0.38 35.58
N SER A 193 22.89 1.19 34.70
CA SER A 193 22.75 2.63 34.91
C SER A 193 21.34 3.05 34.54
N SER A 194 20.59 3.46 35.56
CA SER A 194 19.36 4.24 35.45
C SER A 194 19.72 5.73 35.50
N SER A 195 19.03 6.54 34.70
CA SER A 195 18.66 7.97 34.88
C SER A 195 18.11 8.45 33.53
N SER A 196 16.81 8.70 33.35
CA SER A 196 16.05 9.89 33.77
C SER A 196 16.53 11.18 33.08
N THR A 197 15.75 11.68 32.11
CA THR A 197 15.24 13.07 32.05
C THR A 197 14.28 13.24 30.87
N SER A 198 13.08 13.72 31.21
CA SER A 198 12.09 14.39 30.36
C SER A 198 12.63 15.71 29.79
N LEU A 199 12.23 16.09 28.57
CA LEU A 199 11.84 17.47 28.23
C LEU A 199 10.85 17.47 27.05
N ILE A 200 9.79 18.24 27.25
CA ILE A 200 8.69 18.53 26.33
C ILE A 200 9.23 19.47 25.24
N SER A 201 8.86 19.24 23.99
CA SER A 201 8.88 20.28 22.97
C SER A 201 7.59 20.18 22.16
N ASP A 202 6.72 21.15 22.41
CA ASP A 202 5.59 21.53 21.58
C ASP A 202 6.11 21.89 20.18
N GLU A 203 5.61 21.20 19.16
CA GLU A 203 5.59 21.74 17.80
C GLU A 203 4.20 21.49 17.23
N GLU A 204 3.46 22.59 17.14
CA GLU A 204 2.16 22.80 16.53
C GLU A 204 2.12 22.17 15.12
N ASN A 205 1.63 20.93 15.03
CA ASN A 205 1.33 20.32 13.75
C ASN A 205 -0.07 20.79 13.36
N GLN A 206 -0.13 21.83 12.54
CA GLN A 206 -1.35 22.33 11.94
C GLN A 206 -1.93 21.22 11.04
N GLU A 207 -2.77 20.37 11.65
CA GLU A 207 -3.60 19.42 10.93
C GLU A 207 -4.50 20.25 10.01
N VAL A 208 -4.23 20.17 8.72
CA VAL A 208 -5.25 20.46 7.72
C VAL A 208 -6.31 19.38 7.90
N VAL A 209 -7.29 19.69 8.75
CA VAL A 209 -8.54 18.96 8.92
C VAL A 209 -9.22 19.00 7.56
N LEU A 210 -8.89 18.02 6.72
CA LEU A 210 -9.76 17.66 5.62
C LEU A 210 -10.98 17.01 6.26
N GLN A 211 -11.98 17.85 6.54
CA GLN A 211 -13.30 17.47 7.00
C GLN A 211 -13.90 16.54 5.95
N PHE A 212 -13.84 15.24 6.22
CA PHE A 212 -14.51 14.20 5.46
C PHE A 212 -15.18 13.30 6.49
N ASP A 213 -16.49 13.18 6.33
CA ASP A 213 -17.46 12.69 7.31
C ASP A 213 -16.97 11.61 8.28
N ASP A 214 -17.12 11.91 9.56
CA ASP A 214 -16.92 11.02 10.70
C ASP A 214 -17.71 9.72 10.54
N PHE A 215 -17.01 8.59 10.49
CA PHE A 215 -17.60 7.28 10.79
C PHE A 215 -17.49 7.03 12.30
N PRO A 216 -18.60 6.96 13.04
CA PRO A 216 -18.57 6.87 14.50
C PRO A 216 -18.25 5.43 14.91
N CYS A 217 -17.06 5.20 15.47
CA CYS A 217 -16.82 4.09 16.38
C CYS A 217 -15.67 4.43 17.34
N GLY A 218 -15.89 5.45 18.16
CA GLY A 218 -15.14 5.69 19.39
C GLY A 218 -16.00 5.30 20.59
N ASN A 219 -15.84 4.07 21.08
CA ASN A 219 -15.85 3.68 22.51
C ASN A 219 -15.99 2.17 22.69
N PHE A 220 -15.31 1.63 23.70
CA PHE A 220 -15.16 0.21 24.05
C PHE A 220 -16.45 -0.45 24.60
N ALA A 221 -17.60 -0.24 23.97
CA ALA A 221 -18.82 -0.98 24.24
C ALA A 221 -19.11 -1.92 23.06
N ARG A 222 -19.03 -3.23 23.29
CA ARG A 222 -19.33 -4.35 22.37
C ARG A 222 -19.59 -3.91 20.92
N CYS A 223 -18.54 -3.80 20.12
CA CYS A 223 -18.66 -3.44 18.71
C CYS A 223 -19.41 -4.54 17.94
N THR A 224 -20.73 -4.37 17.78
CA THR A 224 -21.52 -5.19 16.88
C THR A 224 -21.61 -4.52 15.52
N CYS A 225 -21.31 -5.25 14.46
CA CYS A 225 -21.57 -4.80 13.09
C CYS A 225 -23.08 -4.55 12.90
N GLY A 226 -23.52 -3.31 12.72
CA GLY A 226 -24.95 -2.96 12.61
C GLY A 226 -25.70 -3.69 11.49
N THR A 227 -24.99 -4.08 10.42
CA THR A 227 -25.55 -4.79 9.25
C THR A 227 -25.63 -6.31 9.44
N CYS A 228 -24.70 -6.90 10.18
CA CYS A 228 -24.51 -8.35 10.25
C CYS A 228 -24.61 -8.92 11.67
N ARG A 229 -24.83 -8.05 12.66
CA ARG A 229 -24.96 -8.32 14.10
C ARG A 229 -23.86 -9.20 14.71
N SER A 230 -22.74 -9.39 14.00
CA SER A 230 -21.60 -10.14 14.51
C SER A 230 -21.00 -9.39 15.69
N SER A 231 -20.78 -10.10 16.79
CA SER A 231 -20.16 -9.63 18.03
C SER A 231 -18.89 -10.45 18.31
N ILE A 232 -17.94 -9.88 19.05
CA ILE A 232 -16.75 -10.63 19.49
C ILE A 232 -17.19 -11.59 20.62
N SER A 233 -17.10 -12.90 20.39
CA SER A 233 -17.14 -13.89 21.47
C SER A 233 -15.70 -14.12 21.93
N HIS A 234 -15.41 -13.73 23.18
CA HIS A 234 -14.17 -14.09 23.86
C HIS A 234 -14.15 -15.58 24.19
#